data_AF-A0A350UYC0-F1
#
_entry.id   AF-A0A350UYC0-F1
#
_cell.length_a   1.000
_cell.length_b   1.000
_cell.length_c   1.000
_cell.angle_alpha   90.00
_cell.angle_beta   90.00
_cell.angle_gamma   90.00
#
_symmetry.space_group_name_H-M   'P 1'
#
loop_
_entity.id
_entity.type
_entity.pdbx_description
1 polymer ?
#
loop_
_entity_poly.entity_id
_entity_poly.type
_entity_poly.pdbx_seq_one_letter_code
_entity_poly.pdbx_strand_id
1 'polypeptide(L)' 'AMAKELGTTLHAPFMTLSFMALLVIPQLKLSDKGLFDGSKFEFVNLFV' A
#
# COMPACT_ATOMS: atom_id res chain seq x y z
N ALA A 1 -12.81 -5.56 -17.78
CA ALA A 1 -11.48 -4.96 -17.45
C ALA A 1 -11.03 -5.61 -16.17
N MET A 2 -9.93 -6.37 -16.23
CA MET A 2 -9.49 -7.34 -15.21
C MET A 2 -9.65 -6.89 -13.75
N ALA A 3 -9.37 -5.62 -13.43
CA ALA A 3 -9.54 -5.08 -12.07
C ALA A 3 -10.98 -5.20 -11.53
N LYS A 4 -12.02 -4.98 -12.36
CA LYS A 4 -13.43 -5.11 -11.96
C LYS A 4 -13.87 -6.57 -11.81
N GLU A 5 -13.29 -7.47 -12.60
CA GLU A 5 -13.56 -8.91 -12.52
C GLU A 5 -13.00 -9.53 -11.24
N LEU A 6 -11.93 -8.94 -10.68
CA LEU A 6 -11.37 -9.29 -9.37
C LEU A 6 -12.22 -8.77 -8.19
N GLY A 7 -13.39 -8.18 -8.45
CA GLY A 7 -14.34 -7.75 -7.41
C GLY A 7 -13.98 -6.45 -6.70
N THR A 8 -13.11 -5.61 -7.29
CA THR A 8 -12.77 -4.31 -6.69
C THR A 8 -13.98 -3.37 -6.68
N THR A 9 -14.23 -2.73 -5.53
CA THR A 9 -15.25 -1.69 -5.37
C THR A 9 -14.72 -0.29 -5.72
N LEU A 10 -13.45 -0.18 -6.08
CA LEU A 10 -12.81 1.09 -6.42
C LEU A 10 -13.34 1.62 -7.76
N HIS A 11 -13.74 2.89 -7.78
CA HIS A 11 -14.23 3.55 -8.99
C HIS A 11 -13.13 3.72 -10.06
N ALA A 12 -11.89 4.01 -9.64
CA ALA A 12 -10.73 4.21 -10.51
C ALA A 12 -9.48 3.47 -9.97
N PRO A 13 -9.45 2.12 -10.01
CA PRO A 13 -8.46 1.31 -9.29
C PRO A 13 -7.01 1.63 -9.66
N PHE A 14 -6.73 1.89 -10.94
CA PHE A 14 -5.38 2.25 -11.40
C PHE A 14 -4.92 3.62 -10.89
N MET A 15 -5.81 4.62 -10.91
CA MET A 15 -5.51 5.95 -10.38
C MET A 15 -5.27 5.89 -8.86
N THR A 16 -6.14 5.17 -8.13
CA THR A 16 -5.98 4.97 -6.67
C THR A 16 -4.65 4.29 -6.33
N LEU A 17 -4.27 3.24 -7.06
CA LEU A 17 -3.00 2.54 -6.83
C LEU A 17 -1.78 3.42 -7.14
N SER A 18 -1.88 4.30 -8.14
CA SER A 18 -0.80 5.22 -8.51
C SER A 18 -0.39 6.16 -7.37
N PHE A 19 -1.33 6.53 -6.50
CA PHE A 19 -1.05 7.35 -5.32
C PHE A 19 -0.35 6.58 -4.18
N MET A 20 -0.48 5.25 -4.11
CA MET A 20 0.18 4.44 -3.08
C MET A 20 1.71 4.37 -3.25
N ALA A 21 2.22 4.64 -4.46
CA ALA A 21 3.65 4.70 -4.72
C ALA A 21 4.33 5.94 -4.10
N LEU A 22 3.56 6.99 -3.79
CA LEU A 22 4.09 8.24 -3.24
C LEU A 22 4.62 8.02 -1.81
N LEU A 23 5.84 8.50 -1.58
CA LEU A 23 6.67 8.15 -0.43
C LEU A 23 6.14 8.65 0.93
N VAL A 24 5.16 9.56 0.93
CA VAL A 24 4.73 10.36 2.11
C VAL A 24 3.33 9.99 2.63
N ILE A 25 2.58 9.14 1.91
CA ILE A 25 1.17 8.88 2.27
C ILE A 25 0.96 7.61 3.11
N PRO A 26 1.59 6.45 2.80
CA PRO A 26 1.32 5.25 3.59
C PRO A 26 2.07 5.28 4.92
N GLN A 27 1.32 5.36 6.03
CA GLN A 27 1.85 5.19 7.40
C GLN A 27 2.55 3.85 7.57
N LEU A 28 2.09 2.81 6.89
CA LEU A 28 2.67 1.48 6.90
C LEU A 28 2.94 1.04 5.47
N LYS A 29 4.20 0.76 5.14
CA LYS A 29 4.64 0.45 3.78
C LYS A 29 5.44 -0.85 3.77
N LEU A 30 5.04 -1.78 2.90
CA LEU A 30 5.86 -2.96 2.63
C LEU A 30 6.98 -2.57 1.66
N SER A 31 8.22 -2.78 2.10
CA SER A 31 9.45 -2.57 1.33
C SER A 31 10.15 -3.90 1.08
N ASP A 32 11.22 -3.86 0.30
CA ASP A 32 12.17 -4.96 0.10
C ASP A 32 12.80 -5.46 1.40
N LYS A 33 12.92 -4.58 2.40
CA LYS A 33 13.48 -4.90 3.74
C LYS A 33 12.42 -5.34 4.75
N GLY A 34 11.15 -5.43 4.36
CA GLY A 34 10.04 -5.77 5.23
C GLY A 34 9.06 -4.60 5.44
N LEU A 35 8.22 -4.74 6.46
CA LEU A 35 7.17 -3.79 6.79
C LEU A 35 7.76 -2.58 7.55
N PHE A 36 7.57 -1.37 7.03
CA PHE A 36 8.11 -0.13 7.59
C PHE A 36 6.97 0.78 8.05
N ASP A 37 7.05 1.26 9.29
CA ASP A 37 6.13 2.24 9.87
C ASP A 37 6.74 3.64 9.72
N GLY A 38 6.16 4.47 8.84
CA GLY A 38 6.58 5.84 8.61
C GLY A 38 6.24 6.81 9.74
N SER A 39 5.33 6.45 10.66
CA SER A 39 4.99 7.26 11.83
C SER A 39 6.03 7.11 12.93
N LYS A 40 6.58 5.90 13.09
CA LYS A 40 7.62 5.56 14.07
C LYS A 40 9.04 5.52 13.49
N PHE A 41 9.14 5.55 12.17
CA PHE A 41 10.38 5.46 11.40
C PHE A 41 11.19 4.19 11.71
N GLU A 42 10.50 3.07 11.85
CA GLU A 42 11.08 1.77 12.22
C GLU A 42 10.50 0.61 11.40
N PHE A 43 11.24 -0.49 11.33
CA PHE A 43 10.72 -1.75 10.78
C PHE A 43 9.92 -2.49 11.83
N VAL A 44 8.74 -2.98 11.46
CA VAL A 44 7.83 -3.73 12.35
C VAL A 44 7.62 -5.14 11.82
N ASN A 45 7.31 -6.09 12.72
CA ASN A 45 7.03 -7.47 12.33
C ASN A 45 5.72 -7.55 11.52
N LEU A 46 5.74 -8.35 10.46
CA LEU A 46 4.56 -8.59 9.60
C LEU A 46 3.52 -9.49 10.25
N PHE A 47 3.96 -10.36 11.17
CA PHE A 47 3.12 -11.34 11.86
C PHE A 47 3.21 -11.13 13.37
N VAL A 48 2.07 -11.27 14.04
CA VAL A 48 1.94 -11.32 15.51
C VAL A 48 1.55 -12.74 15.89
#